data_AF-R3W4D0-F1
#
_entry.id   AF-R3W4D0-F1
#
_cell.length_a   1.000
_cell.length_b   1.000
_cell.length_c   1.000
_cell.angle_alpha   90.00
_cell.angle_beta   90.00
_cell.angle_gamma   90.00
#
_symmetry.space_group_name_H-M   'P 1'
#
loop_
_entity.id
_entity.type
_entity.pdbx_description
1 polymer ?
#
loop_
_entity_poly.entity_id
_entity_poly.type
_entity_poly.pdbx_seq_one_letter_code
_entity_poly.pdbx_strand_id
1 'polypeptide(L)'
;MKNNTNFSRFERLPLGVIKPKGWLKDQLQIQADGMTGHLEENWADVGPDSAWLSGTGESWERGPYYLDGLIPLAYLLNDKKLLAKSQKWIESILTSQTESGWFGPKNKDWWSRMIVLKVLIQYYEATHDGRVIPFLINYAHYQKEHLEAEPLSEWGKARGGENILSLLWLYNQTKESFLLEVIDLLKKQTFD
;
A
#
# COMPACT_ATOMS: atom_id res chain seq x y z
N MET A 1 20.71 11.13 -24.10
CA MET A 1 21.45 10.20 -23.22
C MET A 1 20.58 9.98 -21.99
N LYS A 2 20.03 8.78 -21.79
CA LYS A 2 19.21 8.49 -20.62
C LYS A 2 20.14 8.39 -19.41
N ASN A 3 20.06 9.35 -18.50
CA ASN A 3 20.71 9.27 -17.19
C ASN A 3 20.05 8.12 -16.42
N ASN A 4 20.60 6.93 -16.58
CA ASN A 4 20.24 5.75 -15.81
C ASN A 4 20.89 5.90 -14.41
N THR A 5 20.40 6.83 -13.60
CA THR A 5 20.75 6.90 -12.18
C THR A 5 19.92 5.87 -11.43
N ASN A 6 20.25 4.60 -11.65
CA ASN A 6 19.81 3.54 -10.75
C ASN A 6 20.86 3.44 -9.65
N PHE A 7 20.55 3.97 -8.47
CA PHE A 7 21.48 4.06 -7.34
C PHE A 7 21.77 2.71 -6.65
N SER A 8 21.11 1.63 -7.09
CA SER A 8 21.28 0.29 -6.53
C SER A 8 21.87 -0.67 -7.56
N ARG A 9 22.82 -1.51 -7.11
CA ARG A 9 23.37 -2.64 -7.89
C ARG A 9 22.39 -3.81 -8.01
N PHE A 10 21.40 -3.87 -7.13
CA PHE A 10 20.40 -4.94 -7.07
C PHE A 10 19.00 -4.36 -7.06
N GLU A 11 18.06 -5.05 -7.71
CA GLU A 11 16.64 -4.71 -7.68
C GLU A 11 15.87 -5.81 -6.98
N ARG A 12 14.82 -5.41 -6.24
CA ARG A 12 13.89 -6.36 -5.67
C ARG A 12 13.09 -7.00 -6.80
N LEU A 13 12.92 -8.31 -6.75
CA LEU A 13 12.04 -9.01 -7.68
C LEU A 13 10.58 -8.69 -7.36
N PRO A 14 9.75 -8.36 -8.36
CA PRO A 14 8.32 -8.11 -8.16
C PRO A 14 7.62 -9.30 -7.49
N LEU A 15 6.58 -8.99 -6.69
CA LEU A 15 5.69 -9.99 -6.12
C LEU A 15 5.19 -10.97 -7.19
N GLY A 16 5.30 -12.27 -6.90
CA GLY A 16 4.81 -13.33 -7.77
C GLY A 16 5.80 -13.86 -8.79
N VAL A 17 6.96 -13.22 -9.00
CA VAL A 17 8.04 -13.76 -9.84
C VAL A 17 8.63 -15.03 -9.22
N ILE A 18 8.80 -15.04 -7.89
CA ILE A 18 9.17 -16.25 -7.14
C ILE A 18 7.89 -16.88 -6.60
N LYS A 19 7.73 -18.19 -6.83
CA LYS A 19 6.59 -18.96 -6.32
C LYS A 19 7.02 -19.90 -5.18
N PRO A 20 6.27 -19.94 -4.06
CA PRO A 20 6.58 -20.80 -2.94
C PRO A 20 6.39 -22.29 -3.32
N LYS A 21 7.24 -23.15 -2.78
CA LYS A 21 7.16 -24.61 -2.91
C LYS A 21 7.54 -25.28 -1.59
N GLY A 22 7.17 -26.55 -1.43
CA GLY A 22 7.45 -27.34 -0.23
C GLY A 22 6.98 -26.64 1.05
N TRP A 23 7.79 -26.68 2.09
CA TRP A 23 7.45 -26.16 3.42
C TRP A 23 6.90 -24.72 3.40
N LEU A 24 7.50 -23.80 2.64
CA LEU A 24 7.00 -22.41 2.60
C LEU A 24 5.61 -22.32 1.98
N LYS A 25 5.32 -23.12 0.94
CA LYS A 25 3.97 -23.18 0.37
C LYS A 25 2.98 -23.72 1.40
N ASP A 26 3.38 -24.73 2.17
CA ASP A 26 2.52 -25.32 3.19
C ASP A 26 2.23 -24.33 4.33
N GLN A 27 3.21 -23.52 4.75
CA GLN A 27 2.98 -22.45 5.73
C GLN A 27 2.02 -21.38 5.23
N LEU A 28 2.18 -20.96 3.97
CA LEU A 28 1.25 -20.02 3.35
C LEU A 28 -0.16 -20.63 3.25
N GLN A 29 -0.28 -21.91 2.89
CA GLN A 29 -1.58 -22.59 2.85
C GLN A 29 -2.23 -22.65 4.24
N ILE A 30 -1.47 -22.94 5.30
CA ILE A 30 -1.98 -22.91 6.69
C ILE A 30 -2.47 -21.50 7.05
N GLN A 31 -1.74 -20.45 6.66
CA GLN A 31 -2.15 -19.07 6.89
C GLN A 31 -3.43 -18.71 6.11
N ALA A 32 -3.54 -19.19 4.87
CA ALA A 32 -4.71 -19.00 4.01
C ALA A 32 -5.95 -19.72 4.54
N ASP A 33 -5.79 -20.94 5.05
CA ASP A 33 -6.88 -21.73 5.64
C ASP A 33 -7.18 -21.33 7.10
N GLY A 34 -6.34 -20.47 7.68
CA GLY A 34 -6.41 -20.02 9.07
C GLY A 34 -6.76 -18.54 9.20
N MET A 35 -6.05 -17.84 10.10
CA MET A 35 -6.41 -16.48 10.52
C MET A 35 -6.52 -15.50 9.36
N THR A 36 -5.57 -15.43 8.42
CA THR A 36 -5.62 -14.43 7.36
C THR A 36 -6.79 -14.67 6.40
N GLY A 37 -7.06 -15.91 6.00
CA GLY A 37 -8.20 -16.17 5.10
C GLY A 37 -9.57 -15.97 5.75
N HIS A 38 -9.65 -16.07 7.08
CA HIS A 38 -10.90 -15.99 7.85
C HIS A 38 -11.01 -14.73 8.72
N LEU A 39 -10.10 -13.76 8.60
CA LEU A 39 -10.06 -12.64 9.54
C LEU A 39 -11.32 -11.76 9.48
N GLU A 40 -11.83 -11.50 8.28
CA GLU A 40 -13.06 -10.71 8.06
C GLU A 40 -14.30 -11.33 8.71
N GLU A 41 -14.29 -12.64 8.96
CA GLU A 41 -15.39 -13.39 9.58
C GLU A 41 -15.34 -13.30 11.12
N ASN A 42 -14.16 -13.03 11.69
CA ASN A 42 -13.91 -13.14 13.12
C ASN A 42 -13.51 -11.80 13.77
N TRP A 43 -13.19 -10.78 12.98
CA TRP A 43 -12.77 -9.48 13.47
C TRP A 43 -13.43 -8.33 12.70
N ALA A 44 -14.32 -7.60 13.39
CA ALA A 44 -15.18 -6.57 12.81
C ALA A 44 -14.41 -5.45 12.12
N ASP A 45 -13.22 -5.10 12.60
CA ASP A 45 -12.38 -4.03 12.07
C ASP A 45 -11.92 -4.25 10.63
N VAL A 46 -11.82 -5.51 10.22
CA VAL A 46 -11.54 -5.93 8.85
C VAL A 46 -12.74 -6.65 8.23
N GLY A 47 -13.92 -6.48 8.84
CA GLY A 47 -15.19 -6.98 8.32
C GLY A 47 -15.80 -6.03 7.28
N PRO A 48 -17.04 -6.31 6.84
CA PRO A 48 -17.71 -5.51 5.82
C PRO A 48 -17.94 -4.04 6.22
N ASP A 49 -17.99 -3.73 7.51
CA ASP A 49 -18.22 -2.37 8.01
C ASP A 49 -16.95 -1.52 8.09
N SER A 50 -15.77 -2.05 7.74
CA SER A 50 -14.52 -1.27 7.69
C SER A 50 -14.71 -0.01 6.84
N ALA A 51 -14.22 1.14 7.32
CA ALA A 51 -14.34 2.39 6.57
C ALA A 51 -13.51 2.37 5.28
N TRP A 52 -12.49 1.51 5.21
CA TRP A 52 -11.72 1.22 3.99
C TRP A 52 -12.53 0.46 2.93
N LEU A 53 -13.66 -0.13 3.32
CA LEU A 53 -14.67 -0.74 2.46
C LEU A 53 -15.91 0.16 2.30
N SER A 54 -15.78 1.48 2.50
CA SER A 54 -16.88 2.46 2.50
C SER A 54 -17.90 2.29 3.63
N GLY A 55 -17.56 1.51 4.67
CA GLY A 55 -18.35 1.38 5.89
C GLY A 55 -18.13 2.52 6.89
N THR A 56 -18.56 2.30 8.13
CA THR A 56 -18.51 3.30 9.22
C THR A 56 -17.66 2.87 10.43
N GLY A 57 -17.02 1.70 10.34
CA GLY A 57 -16.20 1.11 11.39
C GLY A 57 -14.76 1.63 11.39
N GLU A 58 -13.82 0.71 11.60
CA GLU A 58 -12.39 1.01 11.68
C GLU A 58 -11.89 1.77 10.45
N SER A 59 -11.14 2.86 10.69
CA SER A 59 -10.77 3.85 9.66
C SER A 59 -9.29 4.23 9.68
N TRP A 60 -8.48 3.51 10.45
CA TRP A 60 -7.07 3.76 10.65
C TRP A 60 -6.25 2.62 10.01
N GLU A 61 -5.49 1.85 10.77
CA GLU A 61 -4.43 0.99 10.23
C GLU A 61 -4.80 -0.50 10.08
N ARG A 62 -5.89 -0.98 10.70
CA ARG A 62 -6.16 -2.43 10.78
C ARG A 62 -6.52 -3.03 9.42
N GLY A 63 -7.35 -2.34 8.63
CA GLY A 63 -7.62 -2.69 7.23
C GLY A 63 -6.35 -2.75 6.37
N PRO A 64 -5.55 -1.67 6.31
CA PRO A 64 -4.29 -1.64 5.57
C PRO A 64 -3.31 -2.75 5.96
N TYR A 65 -3.12 -3.04 7.25
CA TYR A 65 -2.24 -4.15 7.69
C TYR A 65 -2.76 -5.52 7.29
N TYR A 66 -4.08 -5.73 7.37
CA TYR A 66 -4.69 -6.96 6.88
C TYR A 66 -4.39 -7.16 5.39
N LEU A 67 -4.50 -6.10 4.58
CA LEU A 67 -4.19 -6.16 3.15
C LEU A 67 -2.71 -6.38 2.85
N ASP A 68 -1.81 -5.81 3.65
CA ASP A 68 -0.36 -6.02 3.52
C ASP A 68 0.02 -7.50 3.66
N GLY A 69 -0.76 -8.28 4.41
CA GLY A 69 -0.65 -9.75 4.47
C GLY A 69 -1.49 -10.49 3.42
N LEU A 70 -2.73 -10.07 3.19
CA LEU A 70 -3.69 -10.76 2.32
C LEU A 70 -3.24 -10.75 0.85
N ILE A 71 -2.78 -9.60 0.35
CA ILE A 71 -2.36 -9.45 -1.06
C ILE A 71 -1.24 -10.43 -1.43
N PRO A 72 -0.05 -10.40 -0.79
CA PRO A 72 1.01 -11.34 -1.15
C PRO A 72 0.57 -12.80 -0.98
N LEU A 73 -0.21 -13.11 0.06
CA LEU A 73 -0.73 -14.47 0.27
C LEU A 73 -1.59 -14.95 -0.91
N ALA A 74 -2.57 -14.14 -1.32
CA ALA A 74 -3.50 -14.45 -2.41
C ALA A 74 -2.76 -14.70 -3.73
N TYR A 75 -1.83 -13.81 -4.10
CA TYR A 75 -1.13 -13.86 -5.40
C TYR A 75 0.03 -14.89 -5.44
N LEU A 76 0.66 -15.18 -4.29
CA LEU A 76 1.68 -16.23 -4.21
C LEU A 76 1.06 -17.62 -4.31
N LEU A 77 -0.07 -17.86 -3.65
CA LEU A 77 -0.80 -19.13 -3.71
C LEU A 77 -1.68 -19.27 -4.95
N ASN A 78 -2.02 -18.15 -5.61
CA ASN A 78 -3.04 -18.10 -6.66
C ASN A 78 -4.39 -18.65 -6.16
N ASP A 79 -4.74 -18.32 -4.90
CA ASP A 79 -5.98 -18.79 -4.26
C ASP A 79 -7.16 -17.92 -4.72
N LYS A 80 -8.12 -18.54 -5.42
CA LYS A 80 -9.27 -17.82 -6.01
C LYS A 80 -10.13 -17.11 -4.97
N LYS A 81 -10.28 -17.66 -3.76
CA LYS A 81 -11.10 -17.06 -2.71
C LYS A 81 -10.39 -15.84 -2.14
N LEU A 82 -9.09 -15.96 -1.84
CA LEU A 82 -8.30 -14.84 -1.33
C LEU A 82 -8.11 -13.73 -2.37
N LEU A 83 -7.99 -14.08 -3.65
CA LEU A 83 -7.97 -13.11 -4.75
C LEU A 83 -9.28 -12.32 -4.82
N ALA A 84 -10.42 -13.00 -4.71
CA ALA A 84 -11.72 -12.32 -4.69
C ALA A 84 -11.89 -11.40 -3.47
N LYS A 85 -11.46 -11.85 -2.27
CA LYS A 85 -11.42 -11.02 -1.06
C LYS A 85 -10.53 -9.78 -1.29
N SER A 86 -9.29 -9.99 -1.73
CA SER A 86 -8.34 -8.93 -2.05
C SER A 86 -8.90 -7.89 -3.01
N GLN A 87 -9.53 -8.34 -4.11
CA GLN A 87 -10.04 -7.44 -5.14
C GLN A 87 -11.13 -6.50 -4.60
N LYS A 88 -12.00 -6.97 -3.71
CA LYS A 88 -13.02 -6.12 -3.06
C LYS A 88 -12.38 -4.91 -2.37
N TRP A 89 -11.29 -5.12 -1.64
CA TRP A 89 -10.58 -4.07 -0.93
C TRP A 89 -9.83 -3.13 -1.88
N ILE A 90 -9.14 -3.69 -2.88
CA ILE A 90 -8.42 -2.90 -3.88
C ILE A 90 -9.37 -1.99 -4.66
N GLU A 91 -10.52 -2.50 -5.09
CA GLU A 91 -11.52 -1.68 -5.79
C GLU A 91 -12.07 -0.57 -4.90
N SER A 92 -12.40 -0.86 -3.64
CA SER A 92 -12.85 0.17 -2.69
C SER A 92 -11.80 1.28 -2.50
N ILE A 93 -10.53 0.92 -2.35
CA ILE A 93 -9.43 1.87 -2.21
C ILE A 93 -9.25 2.71 -3.47
N LEU A 94 -9.11 2.07 -4.64
CA LEU A 94 -8.84 2.77 -5.91
C LEU A 94 -9.97 3.73 -6.28
N THR A 95 -11.23 3.33 -6.03
CA THR A 95 -12.42 4.16 -6.33
C THR A 95 -12.67 5.27 -5.31
N SER A 96 -12.00 5.23 -4.14
CA SER A 96 -12.16 6.26 -3.11
C SER A 96 -11.33 7.54 -3.36
N GLN A 97 -10.45 7.55 -4.37
CA GLN A 97 -9.60 8.71 -4.63
C GLN A 97 -10.42 9.88 -5.17
N THR A 98 -10.29 11.04 -4.53
CA THR A 98 -10.89 12.29 -4.95
C THR A 98 -10.05 12.98 -6.03
N GLU A 99 -10.61 14.02 -6.65
CA GLU A 99 -9.89 14.83 -7.65
C GLU A 99 -8.61 15.49 -7.10
N SER A 100 -8.57 15.78 -5.79
CA SER A 100 -7.37 16.31 -5.14
C SER A 100 -6.27 15.28 -4.90
N GLY A 101 -6.54 13.99 -5.13
CA GLY A 101 -5.62 12.89 -4.84
C GLY A 101 -5.74 12.30 -3.43
N TRP A 102 -6.58 12.87 -2.55
CA TRP A 102 -6.94 12.24 -1.27
C TRP A 102 -7.68 10.93 -1.51
N PHE A 103 -7.49 9.92 -0.66
CA PHE A 103 -8.21 8.65 -0.76
C PHE A 103 -8.51 8.04 0.60
N GLY A 104 -9.41 7.06 0.63
CA GLY A 104 -9.74 6.27 1.81
C GLY A 104 -10.64 6.99 2.82
N PRO A 105 -10.70 6.48 4.07
CA PRO A 105 -11.57 6.99 5.12
C PRO A 105 -11.34 8.47 5.46
N LYS A 106 -12.32 9.11 6.10
CA LYS A 106 -12.24 10.53 6.53
C LYS A 106 -11.17 10.82 7.59
N ASN A 107 -10.57 9.79 8.20
CA ASN A 107 -9.49 9.94 9.16
C ASN A 107 -8.33 10.70 8.48
N LYS A 108 -7.89 11.80 9.10
CA LYS A 108 -6.87 12.69 8.55
C LYS A 108 -5.44 12.22 8.78
N ASP A 109 -5.25 11.21 9.63
CA ASP A 109 -3.94 10.70 9.94
C ASP A 109 -3.24 10.13 8.68
N TRP A 110 -1.98 10.49 8.52
CA TRP A 110 -1.17 10.13 7.34
C TRP A 110 -0.76 8.66 7.36
N TRP A 111 -0.56 8.09 8.54
CA TRP A 111 0.17 6.83 8.72
C TRP A 111 -0.53 5.65 8.03
N SER A 112 -1.84 5.51 8.21
CA SER A 112 -2.59 4.40 7.61
C SER A 112 -2.52 4.39 6.07
N ARG A 113 -2.46 5.57 5.44
CA ARG A 113 -2.30 5.69 3.98
C ARG A 113 -0.92 5.25 3.51
N MET A 114 0.13 5.46 4.30
CA MET A 114 1.48 5.00 3.97
C MET A 114 1.51 3.47 3.79
N ILE A 115 0.80 2.75 4.67
CA ILE A 115 0.65 1.29 4.56
C ILE A 115 -0.11 0.93 3.27
N VAL A 116 -1.16 1.67 2.92
CA VAL A 116 -1.91 1.43 1.67
C VAL A 116 -1.05 1.64 0.43
N LEU A 117 -0.10 2.60 0.42
CA LEU A 117 0.82 2.74 -0.72
C LEU A 117 1.62 1.45 -0.95
N LYS A 118 2.14 0.85 0.13
CA LYS A 118 2.84 -0.44 0.07
C LYS A 118 1.93 -1.56 -0.42
N VAL A 119 0.67 -1.61 0.01
CA VAL A 119 -0.33 -2.57 -0.46
C VAL A 119 -0.55 -2.44 -1.97
N LEU A 120 -0.75 -1.22 -2.47
CA LEU A 120 -0.98 -0.97 -3.89
C LEU A 120 0.25 -1.28 -4.74
N ILE A 121 1.45 -1.02 -4.24
CA ILE A 121 2.71 -1.43 -4.89
C ILE A 121 2.76 -2.95 -5.05
N GLN A 122 2.47 -3.71 -3.98
CA GLN A 122 2.44 -5.18 -4.05
C GLN A 122 1.37 -5.67 -5.04
N TYR A 123 0.19 -5.06 -5.04
CA TYR A 123 -0.86 -5.36 -6.01
C TYR A 123 -0.41 -5.09 -7.44
N TYR A 124 0.21 -3.95 -7.70
CA TYR A 124 0.77 -3.61 -9.01
C TYR A 124 1.85 -4.62 -9.45
N GLU A 125 2.78 -4.96 -8.57
CA GLU A 125 3.83 -5.94 -8.88
C GLU A 125 3.24 -7.31 -9.28
N ALA A 126 2.15 -7.73 -8.65
CA ALA A 126 1.48 -8.99 -8.95
C ALA A 126 0.58 -8.97 -10.20
N THR A 127 0.02 -7.82 -10.55
CA THR A 127 -1.08 -7.72 -11.55
C THR A 127 -0.78 -6.82 -12.74
N HIS A 128 0.14 -5.87 -12.58
CA HIS A 128 0.42 -4.78 -13.50
C HIS A 128 -0.82 -3.90 -13.79
N ASP A 129 -1.73 -3.77 -12.82
CA ASP A 129 -2.91 -2.90 -12.97
C ASP A 129 -2.50 -1.44 -13.22
N GLY A 130 -2.77 -0.96 -14.42
CA GLY A 130 -2.38 0.38 -14.88
C GLY A 130 -2.98 1.54 -14.09
N ARG A 131 -3.98 1.30 -13.23
CA ARG A 131 -4.59 2.33 -12.37
C ARG A 131 -3.70 2.72 -11.20
N VAL A 132 -2.80 1.86 -10.75
CA VAL A 132 -2.01 2.08 -9.52
C VAL A 132 -1.01 3.22 -9.67
N ILE A 133 -0.25 3.28 -10.77
CA ILE A 133 0.77 4.33 -10.94
C ILE A 133 0.14 5.74 -10.92
N PRO A 134 -0.91 6.04 -11.71
CA PRO A 134 -1.60 7.33 -11.64
C PRO A 134 -2.17 7.62 -10.25
N PHE A 135 -2.75 6.63 -9.57
CA PHE A 135 -3.28 6.78 -8.22
C PHE A 135 -2.19 7.26 -7.24
N LEU A 136 -1.02 6.61 -7.26
CA LEU A 136 0.09 6.97 -6.38
C LEU A 136 0.68 8.34 -6.72
N ILE A 137 0.76 8.71 -8.00
CA ILE A 137 1.18 10.06 -8.45
C ILE A 137 0.22 11.13 -7.92
N ASN A 138 -1.08 10.94 -8.07
CA ASN A 138 -2.10 11.88 -7.58
C ASN A 138 -1.99 12.06 -6.07
N TYR A 139 -1.77 10.98 -5.32
CA TYR A 139 -1.58 11.08 -3.87
C TYR A 139 -0.26 11.75 -3.49
N ALA A 140 0.82 11.56 -4.26
CA ALA A 140 2.07 12.27 -4.04
C ALA A 140 1.92 13.78 -4.28
N HIS A 141 1.11 14.19 -5.26
CA HIS A 141 0.73 15.60 -5.43
C HIS A 141 -0.06 16.12 -4.23
N TYR A 142 -1.05 15.36 -3.76
CA TYR A 142 -1.78 15.71 -2.54
C TYR A 142 -0.84 15.92 -1.35
N GLN A 143 0.10 14.99 -1.12
CA GLN A 143 1.11 15.13 -0.07
C GLN A 143 1.96 16.40 -0.24
N LYS A 144 2.45 16.67 -1.46
CA LYS A 144 3.26 17.86 -1.75
C LYS A 144 2.55 19.16 -1.37
N GLU A 145 1.24 19.24 -1.62
CA GLU A 145 0.43 20.43 -1.35
C GLU A 145 0.08 20.61 0.13
N HIS A 146 -0.05 19.52 0.90
CA HIS A 146 -0.65 19.56 2.24
C HIS A 146 0.34 19.33 3.38
N LEU A 147 1.45 18.61 3.17
CA LEU A 147 2.38 18.22 4.24
C LEU A 147 3.03 19.38 4.98
N GLU A 148 3.19 20.56 4.35
CA GLU A 148 3.72 21.73 5.06
C GLU A 148 2.72 22.31 6.06
N ALA A 149 1.43 22.34 5.70
CA ALA A 149 0.36 22.85 6.54
C ALA A 149 -0.14 21.82 7.56
N GLU A 150 -0.11 20.54 7.20
CA GLU A 150 -0.56 19.41 8.00
C GLU A 150 0.59 18.40 8.16
N PRO A 151 1.62 18.71 8.96
CA PRO A 151 2.82 17.88 9.06
C PRO A 151 2.55 16.51 9.69
N LEU A 152 3.46 15.57 9.47
CA LEU A 152 3.46 14.28 10.13
C LEU A 152 3.44 14.45 11.66
N SER A 153 2.69 13.58 12.34
CA SER A 153 2.61 13.49 13.80
C SER A 153 2.68 12.03 14.25
N GLU A 154 3.02 11.77 15.51
CA GLU A 154 3.03 10.43 16.13
C GLU A 154 3.66 9.34 15.22
N TRP A 155 2.86 8.34 14.83
CA TRP A 155 3.26 7.24 13.96
C TRP A 155 3.71 7.70 12.58
N GLY A 156 3.12 8.76 12.02
CA GLY A 156 3.58 9.36 10.78
C GLY A 156 5.04 9.80 10.86
N LYS A 157 5.48 10.41 11.97
CA LYS A 157 6.88 10.78 12.18
C LYS A 157 7.78 9.57 12.37
N ALA A 158 7.33 8.61 13.18
CA ALA A 158 8.10 7.41 13.52
C ALA A 158 8.25 6.44 12.34
N ARG A 159 7.37 6.50 11.35
CA ARG A 159 7.29 5.53 10.25
C ARG A 159 7.26 6.16 8.86
N GLY A 160 7.56 7.46 8.74
CA GLY A 160 7.56 8.14 7.43
C GLY A 160 8.56 7.55 6.41
N GLY A 161 9.53 6.76 6.87
CA GLY A 161 10.37 5.91 6.02
C GLY A 161 9.57 4.99 5.09
N GLU A 162 8.41 4.48 5.52
CA GLU A 162 7.55 3.63 4.67
C GLU A 162 6.94 4.40 3.49
N ASN A 163 6.57 5.66 3.73
CA ASN A 163 6.10 6.55 2.67
C ASN A 163 7.26 6.88 1.71
N ILE A 164 8.43 7.23 2.24
CA ILE A 164 9.64 7.49 1.45
C ILE A 164 9.98 6.29 0.56
N LEU A 165 9.95 5.07 1.09
CA LEU A 165 10.19 3.85 0.30
C LEU A 165 9.19 3.69 -0.84
N SER A 166 7.91 3.98 -0.60
CA SER A 166 6.85 3.91 -1.61
C SER A 166 7.04 4.96 -2.71
N LEU A 167 7.42 6.19 -2.35
CA LEU A 167 7.71 7.26 -3.32
C LEU A 167 9.00 7.01 -4.10
N LEU A 168 10.02 6.41 -3.49
CA LEU A 168 11.23 5.98 -4.18
C LEU A 168 10.94 4.87 -5.20
N TRP A 169 10.09 3.91 -4.84
CA TRP A 169 9.61 2.91 -5.77
C TRP A 169 8.88 3.57 -6.95
N LEU A 170 7.97 4.52 -6.68
CA LEU A 170 7.23 5.23 -7.72
C LEU A 170 8.14 6.06 -8.63
N TYR A 171 9.12 6.77 -8.06
CA TYR A 171 10.15 7.48 -8.81
C TYR A 171 10.94 6.54 -9.71
N ASN A 172 11.22 5.31 -9.26
CA ASN A 172 11.90 4.33 -10.11
C ASN A 172 11.06 3.88 -11.30
N GLN A 173 9.73 3.86 -11.18
CA GLN A 173 8.81 3.56 -12.27
C GLN A 173 8.63 4.73 -13.25
N THR A 174 8.49 5.97 -12.74
CA THR A 174 8.04 7.12 -13.55
C THR A 174 9.15 8.13 -13.89
N LYS A 175 10.19 8.20 -13.04
CA LYS A 175 11.27 9.21 -13.07
C LYS A 175 10.78 10.65 -12.90
N GLU A 176 9.60 10.85 -12.31
CA GLU A 176 9.07 12.18 -12.04
C GLU A 176 9.79 12.86 -10.87
N SER A 177 10.51 13.95 -11.16
CA SER A 177 11.43 14.59 -10.21
C SER A 177 10.74 15.17 -8.98
N PHE A 178 9.48 15.59 -9.08
CA PHE A 178 8.74 16.17 -7.96
C PHE A 178 8.60 15.17 -6.80
N LEU A 179 8.64 13.86 -7.07
CA LEU A 179 8.61 12.82 -6.04
C LEU A 179 9.81 12.94 -5.08
N LEU A 180 10.97 13.37 -5.58
CA LEU A 180 12.16 13.61 -4.75
C LEU A 180 11.95 14.80 -3.81
N GLU A 181 11.21 15.82 -4.24
CA GLU A 181 10.86 16.97 -3.39
C GLU A 181 9.95 16.54 -2.23
N VAL A 182 8.95 15.68 -2.51
CA VAL A 182 8.07 15.12 -1.46
C VAL A 182 8.86 14.23 -0.50
N ILE A 183 9.78 13.40 -1.01
CA ILE A 183 10.67 12.59 -0.18
C ILE A 183 11.51 13.48 0.75
N ASP A 184 12.08 14.57 0.24
CA ASP A 184 12.89 15.47 1.06
C ASP A 184 12.05 16.25 2.09
N LEU A 185 10.79 16.55 1.79
CA LEU A 185 9.85 17.10 2.77
C LEU A 185 9.54 16.08 3.88
N LEU A 186 9.24 14.83 3.52
CA LEU A 186 8.98 13.77 4.49
C LEU A 186 10.18 13.53 5.41
N LYS A 187 11.41 13.46 4.87
CA LYS A 187 12.64 13.31 5.66
C LYS A 187 12.81 14.40 6.74
N LYS A 188 12.39 15.63 6.45
CA LYS A 188 12.43 16.72 7.44
C LYS A 188 11.41 16.55 8.57
N GLN A 189 10.40 15.72 8.36
CA GLN A 189 9.30 15.49 9.30
C GLN A 189 9.39 14.13 10.01
N THR A 190 10.31 13.25 9.62
CA THR A 190 10.58 11.97 10.30
C THR A 190 11.56 12.12 11.47
N PHE A 191 11.58 11.14 12.37
CA PHE A 191 12.59 11.08 13.44
C PHE A 191 13.97 10.62 12.95
N ASP A 192 14.01 9.91 11.81
CA ASP A 192 15.21 9.39 11.16
C ASP A 192 15.71 10.30 10.04
#